data_AF-A0A961QEB5-F1
#
_entry.id   AF-A0A961QEB5-F1
#
_cell.length_a   1.000
_cell.length_b   1.000
_cell.length_c   1.000
_cell.angle_alpha   90.00
_cell.angle_beta   90.00
_cell.angle_gamma   90.00
#
_symmetry.space_group_name_H-M   'P 1'
#
loop_
_entity.id
_entity.type
_entity.pdbx_description
1 polymer ?
#
loop_
_entity_poly.entity_id
_entity_poly.type
_entity_poly.pdbx_seq_one_letter_code
_entity_poly.pdbx_strand_id
1 'polypeptide(L)'
;MSTHRFLLPAILLAASFGLPALADEVDDPGRLLASNCFQCHGLDGQGARRGFDGIEAREVVEELREMARSDRYTGEEGIMRVHAHAYTADEVALIADYLAQACGYACGDGPGTGAPVSVSVHVARTRFGDVVSDVAALSCTEGCSDAQADLPAGGWVVLTAVPTGARVFDRWGGDCRGRDPVCVLSLDEPRSVSARFARQ
;
A
#
# COMPACT_ATOMS: atom_id res chain seq x y z
N MET A 1 61.71 -18.59 44.40
CA MET A 1 61.60 -17.50 43.40
C MET A 1 61.62 -18.20 42.05
N SER A 2 60.59 -18.26 41.21
CA SER A 2 59.71 -17.19 40.72
C SER A 2 58.40 -17.82 40.21
N THR A 3 57.25 -17.34 40.69
CA THR A 3 55.91 -17.70 40.19
C THR A 3 55.53 -16.72 39.08
N HIS A 4 55.54 -17.15 37.82
CA HIS A 4 55.06 -16.32 36.71
C HIS A 4 53.54 -16.50 36.56
N ARG A 5 52.80 -15.50 37.04
CA ARG A 5 51.37 -15.30 36.81
C ARG A 5 51.17 -14.87 35.35
N PHE A 6 50.61 -15.75 34.52
CA PHE A 6 50.12 -15.39 33.19
C PHE A 6 48.74 -14.71 33.33
N LEU A 7 48.70 -13.39 33.13
CA LEU A 7 47.47 -12.63 32.94
C LEU A 7 47.08 -12.73 31.45
N LEU A 8 46.00 -13.46 31.15
CA LEU A 8 45.36 -13.44 29.84
C LEU A 8 44.49 -12.17 29.73
N PRO A 9 44.56 -11.38 28.65
CA PRO A 9 43.68 -10.24 28.44
C PRO A 9 42.31 -10.74 27.98
N ALA A 10 41.26 -10.36 28.70
CA ALA A 10 39.87 -10.58 28.28
C ALA A 10 39.57 -9.69 27.08
N ILE A 11 39.52 -10.27 25.88
CA ILE A 11 39.07 -9.62 24.66
C ILE A 11 37.54 -9.52 24.74
N LEU A 12 37.03 -8.34 25.10
CA LEU A 12 35.61 -8.00 25.00
C LEU A 12 35.24 -7.89 23.51
N LEU A 13 34.56 -8.90 22.98
CA LEU A 13 33.84 -8.79 21.70
C LEU A 13 32.64 -7.84 21.92
N ALA A 14 32.75 -6.61 21.42
CA ALA A 14 31.59 -5.73 21.27
C ALA A 14 30.74 -6.27 20.11
N ALA A 15 29.61 -6.90 20.42
CA ALA A 15 28.60 -7.24 19.44
C ALA A 15 27.92 -5.93 18.98
N SER A 16 28.32 -5.43 17.81
CA SER A 16 27.60 -4.37 17.11
C SER A 16 26.24 -4.91 16.66
N PHE A 17 25.21 -4.68 17.48
CA PHE A 17 23.82 -4.82 17.04
C PHE A 17 23.57 -3.75 15.97
N GLY A 18 23.57 -4.17 14.71
CA GLY A 18 23.03 -3.35 13.63
C GLY A 18 21.55 -3.11 13.92
N LEU A 19 21.19 -1.85 14.16
CA LEU A 19 19.79 -1.43 14.14
C LEU A 19 19.24 -1.78 12.75
N PRO A 20 18.08 -2.46 12.64
CA PRO A 20 17.40 -2.53 11.35
C PRO A 20 17.02 -1.10 10.98
N ALA A 21 17.55 -0.63 9.85
CA ALA A 21 17.04 0.57 9.22
C ALA A 21 15.57 0.30 8.87
N LEU A 22 14.65 0.91 9.61
CA LEU A 22 13.31 1.13 9.12
C LEU A 22 13.47 2.12 7.97
N ALA A 23 13.54 1.61 6.74
CA ALA A 23 13.18 2.44 5.61
C ALA A 23 11.71 2.79 5.85
N ASP A 24 11.43 4.06 6.16
CA ASP A 24 10.09 4.58 5.94
C ASP A 24 9.82 4.36 4.46
N GLU A 25 8.95 3.40 4.17
CA GLU A 25 8.41 3.20 2.84
C GLU A 25 7.69 4.50 2.49
N VAL A 26 8.29 5.30 1.61
CA VAL A 26 7.60 6.42 1.01
C VAL A 26 6.53 5.78 0.14
N ASP A 27 5.34 5.58 0.71
CA ASP A 27 4.21 4.87 0.08
C ASP A 27 3.84 5.40 -1.32
N ASP A 28 4.29 6.61 -1.68
CA ASP A 28 4.20 7.14 -3.04
C ASP A 28 5.23 8.27 -3.28
N PRO A 29 6.29 8.06 -4.09
CA PRO A 29 7.26 9.12 -4.39
C PRO A 29 6.66 10.29 -5.20
N GLY A 30 5.62 10.04 -6.01
CA GLY A 30 4.89 11.06 -6.76
C GLY A 30 4.10 12.01 -5.86
N ARG A 31 3.50 11.48 -4.78
CA ARG A 31 2.79 12.28 -3.77
C ARG A 31 3.68 13.32 -3.10
N LEU A 32 4.92 12.95 -2.73
CA LEU A 32 5.86 13.90 -2.13
C LEU A 32 6.27 14.99 -3.11
N LEU A 33 6.56 14.60 -4.35
CA LEU A 33 6.94 15.51 -5.42
C LEU A 33 5.80 16.49 -5.77
N ALA A 34 4.55 16.03 -5.73
CA ALA A 34 3.38 16.84 -6.04
C ALA A 34 2.84 17.69 -4.88
N SER A 35 3.37 17.54 -3.66
CA SER A 35 2.89 18.22 -2.45
C SER A 35 2.82 19.76 -2.56
N ASN A 36 3.73 20.36 -3.33
CA ASN A 36 3.76 21.80 -3.56
C ASN A 36 2.78 22.27 -4.66
N CYS A 37 2.34 21.38 -5.55
CA CYS A 37 1.44 21.71 -6.66
C CYS A 37 0.06 22.11 -6.15
N PHE A 38 -0.43 21.44 -5.11
CA PHE A 38 -1.77 21.63 -4.55
C PHE A 38 -1.99 22.97 -3.85
N GLN A 39 -0.91 23.65 -3.46
CA GLN A 39 -0.99 24.99 -2.87
C GLN A 39 -1.60 26.01 -3.85
N CYS A 40 -1.51 25.75 -5.16
CA CYS A 40 -2.07 26.61 -6.20
C CYS A 40 -3.13 25.89 -7.07
N HIS A 41 -2.97 24.59 -7.33
CA HIS A 41 -3.87 23.83 -8.19
C HIS A 41 -5.03 23.14 -7.46
N GLY A 42 -5.10 23.23 -6.13
CA GLY A 42 -6.11 22.49 -5.34
C GLY A 42 -5.81 20.99 -5.27
N LEU A 43 -6.33 20.30 -4.26
CA LEU A 43 -6.09 18.85 -4.06
C LEU A 43 -6.71 17.98 -5.16
N ASP A 44 -7.71 18.51 -5.85
CA ASP A 44 -8.50 17.92 -6.91
C ASP A 44 -8.18 18.52 -8.30
N GLY A 45 -7.16 19.37 -8.39
CA GLY A 45 -6.83 20.08 -9.63
C GLY A 45 -7.81 21.23 -9.97
N GLN A 46 -8.73 21.61 -9.07
CA GLN A 46 -9.75 22.66 -9.26
C GLN A 46 -9.40 24.02 -8.63
N GLY A 47 -8.10 24.30 -8.48
CA GLY A 47 -7.58 25.55 -7.91
C GLY A 47 -8.09 26.83 -8.59
N ALA A 48 -7.89 27.97 -7.91
CA ALA A 48 -8.63 29.22 -8.05
C ALA A 48 -8.60 29.93 -9.43
N ARG A 49 -7.96 29.38 -10.47
CA ARG A 49 -7.91 29.96 -11.82
C ARG A 49 -7.96 28.87 -12.91
N ARG A 50 -9.18 28.35 -13.13
CA ARG A 50 -9.53 27.30 -14.12
C ARG A 50 -8.85 25.97 -13.78
N GLY A 51 -9.64 25.08 -13.18
CA GLY A 51 -9.21 23.71 -12.95
C GLY A 51 -9.00 22.96 -14.26
N PHE A 52 -8.26 21.86 -14.17
CA PHE A 52 -8.12 20.93 -15.27
C PHE A 52 -9.44 20.14 -15.41
N ASP A 53 -10.02 20.09 -16.62
CA ASP A 53 -11.21 19.28 -16.93
C ASP A 53 -10.78 17.81 -17.05
N GLY A 54 -10.40 17.20 -15.93
CA GLY A 54 -9.76 15.88 -15.90
C GLY A 54 -8.25 15.97 -16.19
N ILE A 55 -7.48 15.09 -15.55
CA ILE A 55 -6.02 15.05 -15.66
C ILE A 55 -5.62 13.68 -16.19
N GLU A 56 -5.28 13.60 -17.47
CA GLU A 56 -4.64 12.41 -18.03
C GLU A 56 -3.12 12.50 -17.79
N ALA A 57 -2.48 11.45 -17.26
CA ALA A 57 -1.05 11.47 -16.92
C ALA A 57 -0.18 11.89 -18.12
N ARG A 58 -0.54 11.42 -19.32
CA ARG A 58 0.15 11.77 -20.57
C ARG A 58 0.10 13.27 -20.86
N GLU A 59 -1.03 13.92 -20.61
CA GLU A 59 -1.24 15.35 -20.85
C GLU A 59 -0.41 16.18 -19.87
N VAL A 60 -0.35 15.79 -18.60
CA VAL A 60 0.52 16.43 -17.60
C VAL A 60 1.99 16.36 -17.98
N VAL A 61 2.45 15.19 -18.44
CA VAL A 61 3.84 15.02 -18.88
C VAL A 61 4.13 15.89 -20.10
N GLU A 62 3.23 15.95 -21.07
CA GLU A 62 3.37 16.76 -22.28
C GLU A 62 3.43 18.25 -21.93
N GLU A 63 2.53 18.74 -21.09
CA GLU A 63 2.44 20.14 -20.69
C GLU A 63 3.59 20.59 -19.79
N LEU A 64 3.99 19.79 -18.78
CA LEU A 64 5.16 20.12 -17.95
C LEU A 64 6.44 20.15 -18.80
N ARG A 65 6.60 19.23 -19.76
CA ARG A 65 7.76 19.25 -20.66
C ARG A 65 7.73 20.43 -21.63
N GLU A 66 6.56 20.82 -22.11
CA GLU A 66 6.40 22.00 -22.94
C GLU A 66 6.74 23.26 -22.15
N MET A 67 6.17 23.43 -20.95
CA MET A 67 6.47 24.56 -20.07
C MET A 67 7.96 24.65 -19.71
N ALA A 68 8.64 23.53 -19.50
CA ALA A 68 10.08 23.48 -19.22
C ALA A 68 10.97 23.76 -20.43
N ARG A 69 10.45 23.76 -21.66
CA ARG A 69 11.29 23.91 -22.88
C ARG A 69 10.92 25.12 -23.71
N SER A 70 9.74 25.68 -23.47
CA SER A 70 9.18 26.79 -24.22
C SER A 70 9.59 28.15 -23.63
N ASP A 71 9.97 29.06 -24.50
CA ASP A 71 10.17 30.48 -24.18
C ASP A 71 8.84 31.25 -24.11
N ARG A 72 7.73 30.60 -24.41
CA ARG A 72 6.37 31.18 -24.47
C ARG A 72 5.81 31.59 -23.10
N TYR A 73 6.23 30.93 -22.02
CA TYR A 73 5.69 31.15 -20.66
C TYR A 73 6.55 32.14 -19.86
N THR A 74 6.40 33.45 -20.11
CA THR A 74 7.19 34.51 -19.43
C THR A 74 6.35 35.39 -18.50
N GLY A 75 6.97 36.03 -17.51
CA GLY A 75 6.29 36.96 -16.59
C GLY A 75 5.46 36.24 -15.51
N GLU A 76 4.39 36.88 -15.03
CA GLU A 76 3.50 36.37 -13.97
C GLU A 76 2.73 35.09 -14.38
N GLU A 77 2.62 34.82 -15.68
CA GLU A 77 2.00 33.62 -16.25
C GLU A 77 2.97 32.42 -16.31
N GLY A 78 4.26 32.64 -16.04
CA GLY A 78 5.34 31.64 -16.16
C GLY A 78 5.69 30.88 -14.88
N ILE A 79 4.84 30.93 -13.84
CA ILE A 79 5.10 30.28 -12.54
C ILE A 79 5.35 28.78 -12.73
N MET A 80 4.54 28.11 -13.55
CA MET A 80 4.67 26.68 -13.79
C MET A 80 5.87 26.29 -14.67
N ARG A 81 6.45 27.22 -15.42
CA ARG A 81 7.74 26.98 -16.11
C ARG A 81 8.87 26.76 -15.11
N VAL A 82 8.92 27.57 -14.05
CA VAL A 82 9.97 27.44 -13.01
C VAL A 82 9.82 26.11 -12.27
N HIS A 83 8.59 25.72 -11.95
CA HIS A 83 8.32 24.41 -11.34
C HIS A 83 8.64 23.26 -12.30
N ALA A 84 8.31 23.38 -13.59
CA ALA A 84 8.62 22.35 -14.57
C ALA A 84 10.13 22.16 -14.81
N HIS A 85 10.95 23.20 -14.64
CA HIS A 85 12.42 23.09 -14.67
C HIS A 85 13.01 22.45 -13.41
N ALA A 86 12.28 22.44 -12.30
CA ALA A 86 12.77 21.92 -11.03
C ALA A 86 12.75 20.39 -10.95
N TYR A 87 12.04 19.73 -11.88
CA TYR A 87 11.87 18.28 -11.91
C TYR A 87 12.58 17.64 -13.10
N THR A 88 13.17 16.48 -12.86
CA THR A 88 13.69 15.58 -13.90
C THR A 88 12.56 14.92 -14.68
N ALA A 89 12.88 14.29 -15.81
CA ALA A 89 11.87 13.59 -16.63
C ALA A 89 11.18 12.44 -15.87
N ASP A 90 11.91 11.77 -14.97
CA ASP A 90 11.41 10.67 -14.15
C ASP A 90 10.53 11.20 -13.01
N GLU A 91 10.92 12.30 -12.36
CA GLU A 91 10.09 12.96 -11.35
C GLU A 91 8.80 13.54 -11.95
N VAL A 92 8.85 14.08 -13.16
CA VAL A 92 7.65 14.53 -13.90
C VAL A 92 6.70 13.36 -14.18
N ALA A 93 7.22 12.18 -14.49
CA ALA A 93 6.40 10.99 -14.68
C ALA A 93 5.71 10.58 -13.36
N LEU A 94 6.45 10.55 -12.24
CA LEU A 94 5.89 10.25 -10.92
C LEU A 94 4.82 11.26 -10.48
N ILE A 95 5.05 12.56 -10.75
CA ILE A 95 4.06 13.62 -10.48
C ILE A 95 2.83 13.44 -11.35
N ALA A 96 2.99 13.19 -12.64
CA ALA A 96 1.89 13.03 -13.59
C ALA A 96 1.04 11.80 -13.28
N ASP A 97 1.69 10.68 -12.95
CA ASP A 97 1.02 9.47 -12.49
C ASP A 97 0.19 9.79 -11.25
N TYR A 98 0.76 10.43 -10.24
CA TYR A 98 0.03 10.79 -9.02
C TYR A 98 -1.12 11.79 -9.25
N LEU A 99 -0.94 12.81 -10.10
CA LEU A 99 -1.98 13.81 -10.38
C LEU A 99 -3.14 13.22 -11.21
N ALA A 100 -2.87 12.30 -12.12
CA ALA A 100 -3.91 11.58 -12.85
C ALA A 100 -4.75 10.67 -11.92
N GLN A 101 -4.15 10.24 -10.81
CA GLN A 101 -4.79 9.43 -9.78
C GLN A 101 -5.60 10.28 -8.77
N ALA A 102 -5.32 11.58 -8.65
CA ALA A 102 -5.96 12.47 -7.67
C ALA A 102 -7.48 12.68 -7.89
N CYS A 103 -8.00 12.36 -9.08
CA CYS A 103 -9.45 12.24 -9.31
C CYS A 103 -10.09 11.17 -8.39
N GLY A 104 -9.35 10.12 -8.00
CA GLY A 104 -9.79 9.12 -7.02
C GLY A 104 -10.01 9.70 -5.62
N TYR A 105 -9.10 10.56 -5.12
CA TYR A 105 -9.25 11.16 -3.80
C TYR A 105 -10.35 12.24 -3.74
N ALA A 106 -10.52 13.02 -4.81
CA ALA A 106 -11.53 14.08 -4.89
C ALA A 106 -12.96 13.58 -5.11
N CYS A 107 -13.12 12.42 -5.76
CA CYS A 107 -14.41 11.76 -5.99
C CYS A 107 -14.80 10.74 -4.89
N GLY A 108 -13.93 10.47 -3.92
CA GLY A 108 -14.22 9.59 -2.77
C GLY A 108 -13.74 8.14 -2.89
N ASP A 109 -12.88 7.83 -3.86
CA ASP A 109 -12.37 6.50 -4.21
C ASP A 109 -10.85 6.36 -3.94
N GLY A 110 -10.37 6.67 -2.73
CA GLY A 110 -9.04 6.27 -2.23
C GLY A 110 -7.80 6.61 -3.10
N PRO A 111 -6.60 6.08 -2.75
CA PRO A 111 -5.40 6.21 -3.58
C PRO A 111 -5.56 5.29 -4.80
N GLY A 112 -5.92 5.87 -5.94
CA GLY A 112 -6.14 5.13 -7.16
C GLY A 112 -4.82 4.82 -7.86
N THR A 113 -4.40 3.57 -7.94
CA THR A 113 -3.54 3.12 -9.06
C THR A 113 -4.37 3.13 -10.35
N GLY A 114 -3.81 3.49 -11.50
CA GLY A 114 -4.52 3.43 -12.78
C GLY A 114 -5.17 2.06 -13.01
N ALA A 115 -6.49 2.03 -13.24
CA ALA A 115 -7.36 0.86 -13.02
C ALA A 115 -7.17 0.25 -11.61
N PRO A 116 -8.25 -0.15 -10.90
CA PRO A 116 -8.08 -0.75 -9.59
C PRO A 116 -7.18 -1.99 -9.73
N VAL A 117 -5.93 -1.92 -9.25
CA VAL A 117 -5.05 -3.08 -9.15
C VAL A 117 -5.74 -3.98 -8.17
N SER A 118 -6.34 -5.04 -8.67
CA SER A 118 -7.09 -5.96 -7.85
C SER A 118 -6.23 -7.13 -7.42
N VAL A 119 -6.38 -7.50 -6.15
CA VAL A 119 -5.76 -8.64 -5.50
C VAL A 119 -6.85 -9.69 -5.30
N SER A 120 -6.61 -10.89 -5.81
CA SER A 120 -7.51 -12.01 -5.60
C SER A 120 -7.31 -12.58 -4.20
N VAL A 121 -8.41 -12.74 -3.46
CA VAL A 121 -8.42 -13.39 -2.14
C VAL A 121 -9.31 -14.63 -2.22
N HIS A 122 -8.75 -15.78 -1.90
CA HIS A 122 -9.45 -17.06 -1.90
C HIS A 122 -9.51 -17.65 -0.49
N VAL A 123 -10.73 -17.82 0.03
CA VAL A 123 -11.02 -18.56 1.26
C VAL A 123 -11.48 -19.96 0.88
N ALA A 124 -10.66 -20.96 1.23
CA ALA A 124 -10.94 -22.35 0.94
C ALA A 124 -12.12 -22.88 1.76
N ARG A 125 -12.76 -23.95 1.25
CA ARG A 125 -13.81 -24.75 1.92
C ARG A 125 -13.66 -24.79 3.44
N THR A 126 -14.74 -24.44 4.12
CA THR A 126 -14.87 -24.63 5.56
C THR A 126 -15.66 -25.90 5.87
N ARG A 127 -15.30 -26.57 6.95
CA ARG A 127 -16.07 -27.70 7.50
C ARG A 127 -16.17 -27.52 9.01
N PHE A 128 -17.37 -27.66 9.55
CA PHE A 128 -17.63 -27.62 10.99
C PHE A 128 -17.34 -26.25 11.66
N GLY A 129 -17.42 -25.18 10.87
CA GLY A 129 -17.23 -23.80 11.31
C GLY A 129 -17.31 -22.84 10.13
N ASP A 130 -17.41 -21.56 10.43
CA ASP A 130 -17.52 -20.47 9.48
C ASP A 130 -16.22 -19.64 9.46
N VAL A 131 -15.91 -19.07 8.31
CA VAL A 131 -14.99 -17.93 8.19
C VAL A 131 -15.81 -16.71 7.83
N VAL A 132 -15.93 -15.77 8.76
CA VAL A 132 -16.67 -14.51 8.56
C VAL A 132 -15.67 -13.41 8.19
N SER A 133 -15.99 -12.62 7.18
CA SER A 133 -15.16 -11.53 6.69
C SER A 133 -15.90 -10.19 6.81
N ASP A 134 -15.16 -9.10 7.01
CA ASP A 134 -15.65 -7.74 6.83
C ASP A 134 -16.06 -7.45 5.36
N VAL A 135 -15.51 -8.22 4.42
CA VAL A 135 -15.94 -8.27 3.02
C VAL A 135 -16.91 -9.45 2.83
N ALA A 136 -18.20 -9.16 2.62
CA ALA A 136 -19.26 -10.18 2.54
C ALA A 136 -18.98 -11.30 1.52
N ALA A 137 -18.39 -10.96 0.35
CA ALA A 137 -18.07 -11.92 -0.70
C ALA A 137 -17.01 -12.97 -0.30
N LEU A 138 -16.22 -12.70 0.75
CA LEU A 138 -15.20 -13.62 1.28
C LEU A 138 -15.69 -14.46 2.47
N SER A 139 -16.91 -14.22 2.97
CA SER A 139 -17.46 -15.03 4.07
C SER A 139 -17.84 -16.42 3.57
N CYS A 140 -17.28 -17.46 4.17
CA CYS A 140 -17.47 -18.86 3.81
C CYS A 140 -18.03 -19.64 5.01
N THR A 141 -19.34 -19.82 5.03
CA THR A 141 -20.08 -20.49 6.11
C THR A 141 -20.12 -22.01 5.96
N GLU A 142 -20.62 -22.74 6.96
CA GLU A 142 -20.60 -24.19 7.00
C GLU A 142 -21.19 -24.83 5.73
N GLY A 143 -20.36 -25.62 5.05
CA GLY A 143 -20.72 -26.30 3.80
C GLY A 143 -20.35 -25.53 2.52
N CYS A 144 -19.87 -24.30 2.64
CA CYS A 144 -19.25 -23.53 1.57
C CYS A 144 -18.08 -24.30 0.93
N SER A 145 -18.00 -24.35 -0.40
CA SER A 145 -16.91 -25.04 -1.11
C SER A 145 -15.70 -24.14 -1.37
N ASP A 146 -15.93 -22.85 -1.58
CA ASP A 146 -14.94 -21.79 -1.77
C ASP A 146 -15.66 -20.44 -1.66
N ALA A 147 -14.90 -19.40 -1.32
CA ALA A 147 -15.31 -18.01 -1.44
C ALA A 147 -14.13 -17.21 -2.00
N GLN A 148 -14.39 -16.32 -2.97
CA GLN A 148 -13.35 -15.53 -3.61
C GLN A 148 -13.88 -14.14 -3.99
N ALA A 149 -12.99 -13.14 -3.89
CA ALA A 149 -13.24 -11.80 -4.37
C ALA A 149 -11.94 -11.18 -4.88
N ASP A 150 -12.05 -10.32 -5.88
CA ASP A 150 -10.99 -9.44 -6.33
C ASP A 150 -11.19 -8.09 -5.62
N LEU A 151 -10.21 -7.67 -4.83
CA LEU A 151 -10.28 -6.48 -3.98
C LEU A 151 -9.20 -5.47 -4.33
N PRO A 152 -9.42 -4.16 -4.12
CA PRO A 152 -8.37 -3.17 -4.36
C PRO A 152 -7.10 -3.46 -3.54
N ALA A 153 -5.93 -3.34 -4.17
CA ALA A 153 -4.64 -3.44 -3.52
C ALA A 153 -4.43 -2.32 -2.49
N GLY A 154 -3.53 -2.54 -1.53
CA GLY A 154 -3.16 -1.58 -0.48
C GLY A 154 -4.13 -1.52 0.71
N GLY A 155 -5.21 -2.31 0.66
CA GLY A 155 -6.16 -2.45 1.76
C GLY A 155 -5.85 -3.62 2.71
N TRP A 156 -6.79 -3.85 3.64
CA TRP A 156 -6.76 -4.97 4.57
C TRP A 156 -8.10 -5.70 4.58
N VAL A 157 -8.08 -7.00 4.87
CA VAL A 157 -9.28 -7.80 5.13
C VAL A 157 -9.17 -8.45 6.50
N VAL A 158 -10.28 -8.46 7.24
CA VAL A 158 -10.35 -9.11 8.55
C VAL A 158 -11.21 -10.37 8.44
N LEU A 159 -10.59 -11.52 8.67
CA LEU A 159 -11.24 -12.82 8.72
C LEU A 159 -11.35 -13.30 10.17
N THR A 160 -12.52 -13.79 10.55
CA THR A 160 -12.78 -14.38 11.88
C THR A 160 -13.27 -15.82 11.73
N ALA A 161 -12.58 -16.76 12.37
CA ALA A 161 -13.00 -18.15 12.44
C ALA A 161 -14.02 -18.35 13.56
N VAL A 162 -15.22 -18.83 13.21
CA VAL A 162 -16.32 -19.06 14.13
C VAL A 162 -16.67 -20.55 14.15
N PRO A 163 -16.29 -21.32 15.20
CA PRO A 163 -16.63 -22.73 15.29
C PRO A 163 -18.15 -22.95 15.41
N THR A 164 -18.69 -23.98 14.75
CA THR A 164 -20.10 -24.37 14.88
C THR A 164 -20.27 -25.66 15.69
N GLY A 165 -21.37 -25.77 16.44
CA GLY A 165 -21.66 -26.95 17.27
C GLY A 165 -20.61 -27.23 18.35
N ALA A 166 -20.28 -28.51 18.57
CA ALA A 166 -19.27 -28.95 19.54
C ALA A 166 -17.86 -28.97 18.92
N ARG A 167 -17.43 -27.85 18.36
CA ARG A 167 -16.11 -27.68 17.73
C ARG A 167 -15.35 -26.53 18.33
N VAL A 168 -14.04 -26.55 18.15
CA VAL A 168 -13.13 -25.45 18.47
C VAL A 168 -12.33 -25.08 17.24
N PHE A 169 -11.94 -23.80 17.15
CA PHE A 169 -10.97 -23.38 16.16
C PHE A 169 -9.60 -23.96 16.52
N ASP A 170 -8.99 -24.67 15.58
CA ASP A 170 -7.68 -25.31 15.80
C ASP A 170 -6.54 -24.44 15.28
N ARG A 171 -6.61 -24.00 14.01
CA ARG A 171 -5.63 -23.12 13.38
C ARG A 171 -6.05 -22.60 12.01
N TRP A 172 -5.40 -21.53 11.58
CA TRP A 172 -5.38 -21.09 10.19
C TRP A 172 -4.34 -21.86 9.35
N GLY A 173 -4.48 -21.77 8.03
CA GLY A 173 -3.47 -22.16 7.05
C GLY A 173 -3.49 -21.25 5.83
N GLY A 174 -2.41 -21.30 5.04
CA GLY A 174 -2.19 -20.35 3.94
C GLY A 174 -1.53 -19.07 4.47
N ASP A 175 -2.06 -17.92 4.06
CA ASP A 175 -1.55 -16.61 4.45
C ASP A 175 -1.97 -16.21 5.87
N CYS A 176 -3.14 -16.67 6.34
CA CYS A 176 -3.45 -16.67 7.76
C CYS A 176 -2.68 -17.80 8.46
N ARG A 177 -2.02 -17.47 9.57
CA ARG A 177 -1.20 -18.41 10.36
C ARG A 177 -1.53 -18.32 11.85
N GLY A 178 -1.24 -19.39 12.57
CA GLY A 178 -1.42 -19.44 14.03
C GLY A 178 -2.83 -19.87 14.46
N ARG A 179 -3.13 -19.61 15.74
CA ARG A 179 -4.34 -20.04 16.44
C ARG A 179 -5.23 -18.90 16.93
N ASP A 180 -4.85 -17.66 16.65
CA ASP A 180 -5.72 -16.52 16.89
C ASP A 180 -6.95 -16.66 15.98
N PRO A 181 -8.19 -16.67 16.51
CA PRO A 181 -9.38 -16.77 15.67
C PRO A 181 -9.60 -15.58 14.75
N VAL A 182 -8.89 -14.46 14.94
CA VAL A 182 -8.91 -13.30 14.06
C VAL A 182 -7.62 -13.26 13.23
N CYS A 183 -7.77 -13.10 11.93
CA CYS A 183 -6.68 -12.92 10.98
C CYS A 183 -6.87 -11.63 10.19
N VAL A 184 -5.83 -10.80 10.14
CA VAL A 184 -5.79 -9.59 9.32
C VAL A 184 -4.83 -9.82 8.17
N LEU A 185 -5.30 -9.61 6.94
CA LEU A 185 -4.53 -9.80 5.71
C LEU A 185 -4.23 -8.44 5.07
N SER A 186 -2.98 -8.18 4.68
CA SER A 186 -2.67 -7.11 3.71
C SER A 186 -3.04 -7.55 2.30
N LEU A 187 -3.50 -6.61 1.48
CA LEU A 187 -3.79 -6.82 0.06
C LEU A 187 -2.66 -6.24 -0.80
N ASP A 188 -1.45 -6.79 -0.65
CA ASP A 188 -0.27 -6.44 -1.46
C ASP A 188 -0.04 -7.46 -2.61
N GLU A 189 -0.47 -8.70 -2.42
CA GLU A 189 -0.37 -9.82 -3.37
C GLU A 189 -1.54 -10.81 -3.19
N PRO A 190 -1.80 -11.70 -4.17
CA PRO A 190 -2.88 -12.68 -4.08
C PRO A 190 -2.83 -13.50 -2.79
N ARG A 191 -3.99 -13.65 -2.13
CA ARG A 191 -4.10 -14.32 -0.83
C ARG A 191 -4.88 -15.62 -0.92
N SER A 192 -4.42 -16.65 -0.21
CA SER A 192 -5.17 -17.87 0.02
C SER A 192 -5.20 -18.26 1.50
N VAL A 193 -6.41 -18.51 2.00
CA VAL A 193 -6.66 -18.79 3.42
C VAL A 193 -7.50 -20.05 3.60
N SER A 194 -7.22 -20.80 4.66
CA SER A 194 -8.07 -21.91 5.12
C SER A 194 -8.17 -21.90 6.65
N ALA A 195 -9.35 -22.26 7.18
CA ALA A 195 -9.58 -22.46 8.60
C ALA A 195 -9.75 -23.95 8.91
N ARG A 196 -9.20 -24.41 10.04
CA ARG A 196 -9.37 -25.77 10.53
C ARG A 196 -10.06 -25.75 11.89
N PHE A 197 -11.08 -26.59 12.02
CA PHE A 197 -11.83 -26.79 13.24
C PHE A 197 -11.68 -28.23 13.73
N ALA A 198 -11.50 -28.41 15.03
CA ALA A 198 -11.34 -29.70 15.68
C ALA A 198 -12.48 -29.96 16.66
N ARG A 199 -12.63 -31.22 17.08
CA ARG A 199 -13.45 -31.54 18.25
C ARG A 199 -12.75 -30.98 19.49
N GLN A 200 -13.55 -30.49 20.44
CA GLN A 200 -13.08 -30.12 21.77
C GLN A 200 -12.64 -31.35 22.55
#